data_AF-A0A1Q7SZK2-F1
#
_entry.id   AF-A0A1Q7SZK2-F1
#
_cell.length_a   1.000
_cell.length_b   1.000
_cell.length_c   1.000
_cell.angle_alpha   90.00
_cell.angle_beta   90.00
_cell.angle_gamma   90.00
#
_symmetry.space_group_name_H-M   'P 1'
#
loop_
_entity.id
_entity.type
_entity.pdbx_description
1 polymer ?
#
loop_
_entity_poly.entity_id
_entity_poly.type
_entity_poly.pdbx_seq_one_letter_code
_entity_poly.pdbx_strand_id
1 'polypeptide(L)'
;MTRAADFRIYWGAAGKIDSVLDVTHGVAVPFDTRIGASWGILNQSSFAATTQATTVDKKNSLLTWTDYFCVAPMPAYTTRCGGAAQTPAVLQNTAVMSPIAIRDSASNEFAAGSAGPPPVPDDSGVTQSTYTATGNGFILYLAGHEFLIQGAAVPASGTVWSARYYAGTITGSAAAANFAFTSETRPPAVPGLRVRVNYTGSTFNPATTTAADMARIHTVPDPYYVSNALETNANNKVLNFVNLPAQAIVRIYSVSGVLVNVLTHNDATGGGLLTWNLRNRNNQFVASGVYFYHVEAPDGKTKIGRFTVVNFAP
;
A
#
# COMPACT_ATOMS: atom_id res chain seq x y z
N MET A 1 -4.76 8.79 12.73
CA MET A 1 -5.82 9.05 13.72
C MET A 1 -5.81 10.54 14.00
N THR A 2 -6.96 11.20 13.92
CA THR A 2 -7.07 12.64 14.12
C THR A 2 -7.75 12.92 15.45
N ARG A 3 -7.32 13.98 16.14
CA ARG A 3 -8.01 14.43 17.35
C ARG A 3 -9.27 15.18 16.94
N ALA A 4 -10.39 14.76 17.54
CA ALA A 4 -11.65 15.43 17.38
C ALA A 4 -11.78 16.51 18.46
N ALA A 5 -11.30 17.73 18.17
CA ALA A 5 -11.40 18.90 19.04
C ALA A 5 -11.40 20.19 18.22
N ASP A 6 -11.82 21.30 18.82
CA ASP A 6 -11.65 22.65 18.28
C ASP A 6 -10.37 23.26 18.88
N PHE A 7 -9.68 24.10 18.10
CA PHE A 7 -8.40 24.66 18.50
C PHE A 7 -8.32 26.16 18.28
N ARG A 8 -7.53 26.82 19.13
CA ARG A 8 -7.05 28.19 18.91
C ARG A 8 -5.54 28.18 18.75
N ILE A 9 -5.05 28.88 17.75
CA ILE A 9 -3.62 29.07 17.45
C ILE A 9 -3.31 30.54 17.68
N TYR A 10 -2.39 30.82 18.60
CA TYR A 10 -1.95 32.17 18.93
C TYR A 10 -0.62 32.45 18.25
N TRP A 11 -0.60 33.42 17.35
CA TRP A 11 0.56 33.77 16.55
C TRP A 11 1.37 34.88 17.22
N GLY A 12 2.67 34.65 17.33
CA GLY A 12 3.67 35.60 17.78
C GLY A 12 4.35 36.33 16.61
N ALA A 13 5.48 36.97 16.91
CA ALA A 13 6.24 37.70 15.91
C ALA A 13 6.88 36.78 14.85
N ALA A 14 7.01 37.32 13.62
CA ALA A 14 7.71 36.67 12.51
C ALA A 14 7.25 35.23 12.20
N GLY A 15 5.95 34.96 12.33
CA GLY A 15 5.38 33.64 12.01
C GLY A 15 5.59 32.57 13.09
N LYS A 16 6.16 32.91 14.24
CA LYS A 16 6.22 32.00 15.40
C LYS A 16 4.81 31.71 15.90
N ILE A 17 4.52 30.46 16.25
CA ILE A 17 3.32 30.11 17.01
C ILE A 17 3.69 30.10 18.49
N ASP A 18 3.06 30.97 19.28
CA ASP A 18 3.33 31.08 20.72
C ASP A 18 2.64 29.97 21.51
N SER A 19 1.40 29.63 21.14
CA SER A 19 0.69 28.51 21.76
C SER A 19 -0.46 28.00 20.90
N VAL A 20 -0.82 26.73 21.13
CA VAL A 20 -2.01 26.09 20.58
C VAL A 20 -2.83 25.52 21.73
N LEU A 21 -4.11 25.86 21.76
CA LEU A 21 -5.05 25.43 22.80
C LEU A 21 -6.15 24.58 22.18
N ASP A 22 -6.34 23.36 22.68
CA ASP A 22 -7.59 22.62 22.47
C ASP A 22 -8.66 23.27 23.34
N VAL A 23 -9.60 23.96 22.70
CA VAL A 23 -10.69 24.66 23.40
C VAL A 23 -11.84 23.75 23.76
N THR A 24 -11.95 22.56 23.16
CA THR A 24 -12.95 21.56 23.55
C THR A 24 -12.65 20.99 24.93
N HIS A 25 -11.38 20.77 25.25
CA HIS A 25 -10.94 20.16 26.50
C HIS A 25 -10.21 21.13 27.43
N GLY A 26 -9.94 22.36 26.99
CA GLY A 26 -9.25 23.39 27.79
C GLY A 26 -7.78 23.06 28.07
N VAL A 27 -7.10 22.34 27.17
CA VAL A 27 -5.71 21.90 27.37
C VAL A 27 -4.79 22.42 26.29
N ALA A 28 -3.56 22.78 26.66
CA ALA A 28 -2.52 23.14 25.70
C ALA A 28 -2.16 21.92 24.85
N VAL A 29 -1.99 22.13 23.54
CA VAL A 29 -1.44 21.13 22.63
C VAL A 29 0.07 21.33 22.59
N PRO A 30 0.88 20.30 22.92
CA PRO A 30 2.32 20.44 22.91
C PRO A 30 2.86 20.57 21.47
N PHE A 31 3.90 21.37 21.31
CA PHE A 31 4.74 21.32 20.13
C PHE A 31 5.60 20.05 20.19
N ASP A 32 5.75 19.35 19.06
CA ASP A 32 6.72 18.27 18.88
C ASP A 32 7.28 18.38 17.46
N THR A 33 8.55 18.03 17.28
CA THR A 33 9.18 17.99 15.95
C THR A 33 8.68 16.82 15.10
N ARG A 34 7.92 15.91 15.70
CA ARG A 34 7.29 14.73 15.09
C ARG A 34 5.77 14.90 15.06
N ILE A 35 5.13 14.20 14.12
CA ILE A 35 3.67 14.14 14.07
C ILE A 35 3.13 13.23 15.19
N GLY A 36 1.93 13.52 15.68
CA GLY A 36 1.31 12.83 16.80
C GLY A 36 0.19 13.66 17.43
N ALA A 37 0.01 13.55 18.75
CA ALA A 37 -0.89 14.43 19.49
C ALA A 37 -0.26 15.82 19.74
N SER A 38 0.30 16.41 18.68
CA SER A 38 1.12 17.62 18.68
C SER A 38 0.66 18.59 17.59
N TRP A 39 1.34 19.72 17.48
CA TRP A 39 1.26 20.63 16.34
C TRP A 39 2.65 20.97 15.83
N GLY A 40 2.72 21.49 14.60
CA GLY A 40 3.96 22.01 14.03
C GLY A 40 3.79 22.49 12.59
N ILE A 41 4.85 23.08 12.03
CA ILE A 41 4.88 23.64 10.69
C ILE A 41 5.93 22.92 9.85
N LEU A 42 5.60 22.59 8.60
CA LEU A 42 6.62 22.34 7.58
C LEU A 42 6.88 23.61 6.77
N ASN A 43 8.16 23.91 6.67
CA ASN A 43 8.77 24.94 5.86
C ASN A 43 10.06 24.37 5.24
N GLN A 44 10.77 25.13 4.39
CA GLN A 44 12.01 24.63 3.78
C GLN A 44 13.06 24.12 4.78
N SER A 45 13.19 24.73 5.96
CA SER A 45 14.18 24.29 6.95
C SER A 45 13.84 22.93 7.58
N SER A 46 12.60 22.47 7.43
CA SER A 46 12.16 21.17 7.92
C SER A 46 12.85 19.99 7.22
N PHE A 47 13.35 20.21 6.00
CA PHE A 47 13.98 19.21 5.14
C PHE A 47 15.50 19.31 5.10
N ALA A 48 16.12 20.12 5.97
CA ALA A 48 17.56 20.39 5.94
C ALA A 48 18.43 19.13 6.10
N ALA A 49 17.96 18.13 6.87
CA ALA A 49 18.65 16.85 7.08
C ALA A 49 18.07 15.71 6.23
N THR A 50 16.99 15.97 5.48
CA THR A 50 16.28 14.99 4.67
C THR A 50 17.02 14.82 3.35
N THR A 51 17.29 13.58 2.93
CA THR A 51 17.98 13.34 1.66
C THR A 51 17.01 13.54 0.49
N GLN A 52 17.25 14.50 -0.39
CA GLN A 52 16.32 14.80 -1.50
C GLN A 52 16.19 13.65 -2.51
N ALA A 53 17.28 12.92 -2.79
CA ALA A 53 17.27 11.85 -3.80
C ALA A 53 16.34 10.68 -3.43
N THR A 54 15.97 10.56 -2.16
CA THR A 54 15.15 9.48 -1.60
C THR A 54 13.71 9.93 -1.33
N THR A 55 13.38 11.22 -1.43
CA THR A 55 11.97 11.65 -1.42
C THR A 55 11.31 11.27 -2.74
N VAL A 56 9.98 11.09 -2.71
CA VAL A 56 9.21 10.67 -3.89
C VAL A 56 9.20 11.76 -4.96
N ASP A 57 9.03 13.02 -4.55
CA ASP A 57 9.02 14.17 -5.45
C ASP A 57 10.41 14.68 -5.85
N LYS A 58 11.45 14.25 -5.13
CA LYS A 58 12.84 14.71 -5.24
C LYS A 58 12.97 16.23 -5.11
N LYS A 59 12.15 16.88 -4.28
CA LYS A 59 12.04 18.36 -4.20
C LYS A 59 11.93 18.92 -2.78
N ASN A 60 12.92 18.71 -1.94
CA ASN A 60 12.97 19.28 -0.58
C ASN A 60 12.86 20.82 -0.48
N SER A 61 13.11 21.55 -1.58
CA SER A 61 12.97 23.01 -1.64
C SER A 61 11.56 23.49 -2.01
N LEU A 62 10.63 22.57 -2.30
CA LEU A 62 9.25 22.83 -2.70
C LEU A 62 8.32 22.01 -1.82
N LEU A 63 7.46 22.65 -1.04
CA LEU A 63 6.53 21.96 -0.17
C LEU A 63 5.35 21.38 -0.97
N THR A 64 5.13 20.08 -0.84
CA THR A 64 4.06 19.33 -1.51
C THR A 64 3.21 18.57 -0.49
N TRP A 65 2.13 17.93 -0.93
CA TRP A 65 1.34 17.07 -0.04
C TRP A 65 2.09 15.81 0.39
N THR A 66 3.09 15.36 -0.37
CA THR A 66 3.83 14.13 -0.06
C THR A 66 4.89 14.34 1.01
N ASP A 67 5.37 15.57 1.17
CA ASP A 67 6.31 15.98 2.21
C ASP A 67 5.84 15.71 3.65
N TYR A 68 4.53 15.67 3.87
CA TYR A 68 4.00 15.27 5.17
C TYR A 68 4.39 13.82 5.54
N PHE A 69 4.53 12.92 4.56
CA PHE A 69 4.98 11.54 4.79
C PHE A 69 6.47 11.45 5.12
N CYS A 70 7.24 12.53 4.97
CA CYS A 70 8.63 12.60 5.38
C CYS A 70 8.82 12.85 6.89
N VAL A 71 7.75 13.23 7.60
CA VAL A 71 7.85 13.57 9.03
C VAL A 71 7.71 12.33 9.89
N ALA A 72 8.60 12.16 10.88
CA ALA A 72 8.53 11.02 11.77
C ALA A 72 7.19 10.95 12.54
N PRO A 73 6.59 9.75 12.69
CA PRO A 73 7.16 8.45 12.37
C PRO A 73 6.73 7.88 10.99
N MET A 74 6.17 8.69 10.08
CA MET A 74 5.64 8.20 8.80
C MET A 74 6.64 7.38 7.97
N PRO A 75 7.91 7.77 7.82
CA PRO A 75 8.86 7.00 7.02
C PRO A 75 9.05 5.55 7.50
N ALA A 76 8.78 5.24 8.78
CA ALA A 76 8.85 3.87 9.29
C ALA A 76 7.67 2.98 8.83
N TYR A 77 6.57 3.59 8.38
CA TYR A 77 5.33 2.89 8.04
C TYR A 77 4.93 3.03 6.56
N THR A 78 5.59 3.91 5.80
CA THR A 78 5.30 4.12 4.39
C THR A 78 6.54 4.45 3.58
N THR A 79 6.57 3.99 2.34
CA THR A 79 7.60 4.33 1.35
C THR A 79 7.37 5.67 0.65
N ARG A 80 6.28 6.39 1.00
CA ARG A 80 5.90 7.71 0.42
C ARG A 80 6.90 8.85 0.69
N CYS A 81 7.98 8.58 1.41
CA CYS A 81 9.15 9.44 1.50
C CYS A 81 10.45 8.63 1.59
N GLY A 82 10.61 7.61 0.74
CA GLY A 82 11.83 6.79 0.70
C GLY A 82 11.90 5.71 1.79
N GLY A 83 10.91 5.63 2.68
CA GLY A 83 10.82 4.61 3.73
C GLY A 83 11.78 4.83 4.89
N ALA A 84 12.04 3.76 5.67
CA ALA A 84 12.77 3.83 6.93
C ALA A 84 14.25 4.23 6.81
N ALA A 85 14.82 4.22 5.60
CA ALA A 85 16.19 4.65 5.34
C ALA A 85 16.35 6.19 5.33
N GLN A 86 15.25 6.93 5.35
CA GLN A 86 15.24 8.38 5.28
C GLN A 86 15.47 9.01 6.66
N THR A 87 16.35 10.01 6.74
CA THR A 87 16.37 10.94 7.89
C THR A 87 15.07 11.76 7.85
N PRO A 88 14.18 11.65 8.85
CA PRO A 88 12.87 12.29 8.78
C PRO A 88 12.96 13.82 8.79
N ALA A 89 12.05 14.45 8.05
CA ALA A 89 11.81 15.88 8.18
C ALA A 89 11.30 16.21 9.59
N VAL A 90 11.59 17.42 10.05
CA VAL A 90 11.25 17.88 11.40
C VAL A 90 10.30 19.07 11.36
N LEU A 91 9.19 18.97 12.09
CA LEU A 91 8.27 20.09 12.27
C LEU A 91 8.97 21.24 12.99
N GLN A 92 8.67 22.45 12.55
CA GLN A 92 9.12 23.71 13.12
C GLN A 92 7.99 24.36 13.92
N ASN A 93 8.34 25.24 14.86
CA ASN A 93 7.37 26.06 15.58
C ASN A 93 7.10 27.42 14.91
N THR A 94 7.74 27.67 13.76
CA THR A 94 7.74 28.96 13.07
C THR A 94 7.36 28.76 11.61
N ALA A 95 6.32 29.47 11.18
CA ALA A 95 5.94 29.53 9.78
C ALA A 95 6.90 30.43 9.00
N VAL A 96 7.30 29.96 7.84
CA VAL A 96 8.12 30.70 6.89
C VAL A 96 7.51 30.50 5.51
N MET A 97 7.29 31.59 4.79
CA MET A 97 6.78 31.56 3.42
C MET A 97 7.78 30.84 2.52
N SER A 98 7.46 29.59 2.21
CA SER A 98 8.24 28.65 1.42
C SER A 98 7.54 28.40 0.09
N PRO A 99 8.25 28.13 -1.02
CA PRO A 99 7.62 27.65 -2.25
C PRO A 99 6.75 26.43 -1.96
N ILE A 100 5.54 26.41 -2.49
CA ILE A 100 4.57 25.32 -2.32
C ILE A 100 3.97 24.92 -3.68
N ALA A 101 3.47 23.69 -3.78
CA ALA A 101 2.68 23.21 -4.90
C ALA A 101 1.35 22.61 -4.39
N ILE A 102 0.23 23.35 -4.54
CA ILE A 102 -1.09 22.88 -4.06
C ILE A 102 -1.71 21.84 -5.00
N ARG A 103 -1.56 22.04 -6.30
CA ARG A 103 -2.02 21.15 -7.38
C ARG A 103 -1.08 21.30 -8.56
N ASP A 104 -0.45 20.22 -8.99
CA ASP A 104 0.00 20.12 -10.37
C ASP A 104 -1.15 19.55 -11.19
N SER A 105 -1.43 20.17 -12.33
CA SER A 105 -2.30 19.69 -13.40
C SER A 105 -2.09 18.20 -13.75
N ALA A 106 -0.92 17.62 -13.45
CA ALA A 106 -0.63 16.21 -13.66
C ALA A 106 -0.97 15.27 -12.48
N SER A 107 -1.10 15.75 -11.24
CA SER A 107 -1.23 14.86 -10.06
C SER A 107 -2.64 14.84 -9.48
N ASN A 108 -3.33 13.73 -9.71
CA ASN A 108 -4.67 13.47 -9.20
C ASN A 108 -4.67 12.95 -7.74
N GLU A 109 -3.65 13.27 -6.93
CA GLU A 109 -3.48 12.65 -5.61
C GLU A 109 -4.58 13.00 -4.60
N PHE A 110 -5.27 14.14 -4.78
CA PHE A 110 -6.40 14.57 -3.94
C PHE A 110 -7.47 15.33 -4.76
N ALA A 111 -8.00 14.70 -5.81
CA ALA A 111 -9.29 15.14 -6.35
C ALA A 111 -10.40 14.73 -5.37
N ALA A 112 -10.86 15.70 -4.56
CA ALA A 112 -12.15 15.62 -3.89
C ALA A 112 -13.23 15.47 -4.98
N GLY A 113 -13.60 14.24 -5.31
CA GLY A 113 -14.49 13.93 -6.43
C GLY A 113 -14.36 12.52 -7.00
N SER A 114 -13.29 11.76 -6.71
CA SER A 114 -13.27 10.33 -7.02
C SER A 114 -14.08 9.56 -5.98
N ALA A 115 -15.21 8.98 -6.41
CA ALA A 115 -15.98 8.04 -5.61
C ALA A 115 -15.17 6.74 -5.41
N GLY A 116 -14.38 6.68 -4.33
CA GLY A 116 -13.62 5.49 -3.93
C GLY A 116 -12.64 5.81 -2.80
N PRO A 117 -12.22 4.80 -1.99
CA PRO A 117 -11.13 5.00 -1.04
C PRO A 117 -9.90 5.51 -1.79
N PRO A 118 -9.14 6.49 -1.25
CA PRO A 118 -8.00 7.07 -1.94
C PRO A 118 -7.03 5.95 -2.33
N PRO A 119 -6.57 5.89 -3.59
CA PRO A 119 -5.57 4.91 -3.98
C PRO A 119 -4.33 5.10 -3.11
N VAL A 120 -3.84 3.99 -2.57
CA VAL A 120 -2.55 3.89 -1.90
C VAL A 120 -1.64 3.08 -2.82
N PRO A 121 -0.36 3.43 -3.04
CA PRO A 121 0.35 4.70 -3.25
C PRO A 121 0.37 5.07 -4.75
N ASP A 122 1.16 6.06 -5.19
CA ASP A 122 1.25 6.41 -6.62
C ASP A 122 1.63 5.17 -7.48
N ASP A 123 0.66 4.72 -8.27
CA ASP A 123 0.81 3.86 -9.45
C ASP A 123 0.13 4.56 -10.65
N SER A 124 -0.02 5.89 -10.56
CA SER A 124 -0.61 6.70 -11.63
C SER A 124 0.37 6.95 -12.77
N GLY A 125 1.62 6.46 -12.67
CA GLY A 125 2.69 6.75 -13.64
C GLY A 125 3.06 8.25 -13.70
N VAL A 126 2.56 9.07 -12.77
CA VAL A 126 2.86 10.50 -12.69
C VAL A 126 4.17 10.65 -11.93
N THR A 127 5.22 11.00 -12.64
CA THR A 127 6.49 11.30 -12.00
C THR A 127 6.36 12.62 -11.22
N GLN A 128 6.21 12.55 -9.89
CA GLN A 128 6.07 13.72 -9.00
C GLN A 128 7.24 14.71 -9.09
N SER A 129 8.33 14.32 -9.74
CA SER A 129 9.44 15.22 -10.09
C SER A 129 9.07 16.38 -11.02
N THR A 130 7.84 16.48 -11.54
CA THR A 130 7.38 17.60 -12.38
C THR A 130 6.80 18.78 -11.60
N TYR A 131 6.52 18.64 -10.30
CA TYR A 131 5.87 19.70 -9.51
C TYR A 131 6.51 21.09 -9.62
N THR A 132 5.74 22.08 -10.04
CA THR A 132 6.19 23.47 -10.09
C THR A 132 5.54 24.27 -8.96
N ALA A 133 6.24 25.30 -8.50
CA ALA A 133 5.72 26.17 -7.45
C ALA A 133 4.46 26.91 -7.94
N THR A 134 3.36 26.78 -7.20
CA THR A 134 2.10 27.48 -7.46
C THR A 134 1.98 28.77 -6.63
N GLY A 135 2.90 28.99 -5.70
CA GLY A 135 2.96 30.15 -4.84
C GLY A 135 3.88 29.90 -3.64
N ASN A 136 3.75 30.76 -2.63
CA ASN A 136 4.45 30.61 -1.36
C ASN A 136 3.47 30.33 -0.22
N GLY A 137 3.93 29.61 0.78
CA GLY A 137 3.10 29.13 1.87
C GLY A 137 3.86 28.27 2.87
N PHE A 138 3.11 27.48 3.64
CA PHE A 138 3.63 26.51 4.59
C PHE A 138 2.59 25.41 4.81
N ILE A 139 3.01 24.27 5.36
CA ILE A 139 2.08 23.22 5.79
C ILE A 139 1.93 23.30 7.31
N LEU A 140 0.70 23.40 7.79
CA LEU A 140 0.36 23.34 9.20
C LEU A 140 -0.11 21.92 9.54
N TYR A 141 0.56 21.31 10.51
CA TYR A 141 0.11 20.10 11.17
C TYR A 141 -0.54 20.45 12.51
N LEU A 142 -1.76 19.99 12.73
CA LEU A 142 -2.52 20.24 13.94
C LEU A 142 -3.26 18.98 14.39
N ALA A 143 -2.71 18.30 15.39
CA ALA A 143 -3.32 17.16 16.09
C ALA A 143 -3.90 16.08 15.16
N GLY A 144 -3.15 15.75 14.11
CA GLY A 144 -3.53 14.75 13.11
C GLY A 144 -4.16 15.31 11.84
N HIS A 145 -4.36 16.62 11.74
CA HIS A 145 -4.85 17.28 10.53
C HIS A 145 -3.74 18.07 9.85
N GLU A 146 -3.66 17.95 8.53
CA GLU A 146 -2.70 18.62 7.68
C GLU A 146 -3.38 19.68 6.81
N PHE A 147 -2.78 20.87 6.74
CA PHE A 147 -3.25 21.97 5.93
C PHE A 147 -2.10 22.56 5.13
N LEU A 148 -2.19 22.52 3.81
CA LEU A 148 -1.29 23.28 2.95
C LEU A 148 -1.91 24.66 2.72
N ILE A 149 -1.21 25.71 3.19
CA ILE A 149 -1.71 27.09 3.18
C ILE A 149 -0.86 27.92 2.23
N GLN A 150 -1.48 28.48 1.19
CA GLN A 150 -0.89 29.49 0.30
C GLN A 150 -1.27 30.89 0.75
N GLY A 151 -0.32 31.83 0.73
CA GLY A 151 -0.57 33.22 1.11
C GLY A 151 0.53 34.15 0.67
N ALA A 152 0.36 35.45 0.96
CA ALA A 152 1.37 36.47 0.68
C ALA A 152 2.33 36.69 1.86
N ALA A 153 1.88 36.40 3.09
CA ALA A 153 2.64 36.61 4.32
C ALA A 153 2.19 35.64 5.41
N VAL A 154 3.06 35.45 6.41
CA VAL A 154 2.69 34.76 7.66
C VAL A 154 1.78 35.65 8.52
N PRO A 155 0.98 35.06 9.43
CA PRO A 155 0.13 35.83 10.33
C PRO A 155 0.93 36.83 11.17
N ALA A 156 0.37 38.03 11.36
CA ALA A 156 0.96 39.06 12.20
C ALA A 156 0.91 38.66 13.69
N SER A 157 1.83 39.21 14.48
CA SER A 157 1.84 39.00 15.94
C SER A 157 0.52 39.42 16.56
N GLY A 158 0.00 38.60 17.49
CA GLY A 158 -1.30 38.80 18.13
C GLY A 158 -2.49 38.24 17.33
N THR A 159 -2.27 37.73 16.12
CA THR A 159 -3.33 37.04 15.35
C THR A 159 -3.76 35.76 16.07
N VAL A 160 -5.06 35.51 16.13
CA VAL A 160 -5.60 34.25 16.65
C VAL A 160 -6.39 33.55 15.55
N TRP A 161 -5.97 32.34 15.19
CA TRP A 161 -6.75 31.48 14.31
C TRP A 161 -7.61 30.53 15.13
N SER A 162 -8.83 30.29 14.67
CA SER A 162 -9.74 29.30 15.25
C SER A 162 -9.99 28.19 14.22
N ALA A 163 -9.65 26.96 14.59
CA ALA A 163 -9.91 25.78 13.78
C ALA A 163 -11.03 24.96 14.43
N ARG A 164 -12.11 24.74 13.68
CA ARG A 164 -13.26 23.94 14.10
C ARG A 164 -13.42 22.75 13.19
N TYR A 165 -13.60 21.57 13.77
CA TYR A 165 -13.63 20.32 13.04
C TYR A 165 -14.99 19.66 13.12
N TYR A 166 -15.55 19.38 11.94
CA TYR A 166 -16.78 18.64 11.78
C TYR A 166 -16.47 17.28 11.16
N ALA A 167 -17.16 16.23 11.62
CA ALA A 167 -17.09 14.91 11.01
C ALA A 167 -18.26 14.76 10.02
N GLY A 168 -17.96 14.59 8.75
CA GLY A 168 -18.96 14.49 7.71
C GLY A 168 -18.40 14.87 6.34
N THR A 169 -19.25 14.71 5.33
CA THR A 169 -18.92 15.00 3.93
C THR A 169 -19.66 16.24 3.47
N ILE A 170 -18.97 17.15 2.78
CA ILE A 170 -19.61 18.26 2.05
C ILE A 170 -19.73 17.86 0.59
N THR A 171 -20.93 17.89 0.03
CA THR A 171 -21.20 17.67 -1.40
C THR A 171 -21.66 18.97 -2.05
N GLY A 172 -21.41 19.16 -3.35
CA GLY A 172 -21.78 20.36 -4.09
C GLY A 172 -20.60 20.98 -4.84
N SER A 173 -20.82 22.14 -5.46
CA SER A 173 -19.78 22.87 -6.21
C SER A 173 -19.85 24.36 -5.95
N ALA A 174 -18.68 25.02 -6.01
CA ALA A 174 -18.60 26.47 -5.90
C ALA A 174 -19.36 27.17 -7.05
N ALA A 175 -19.30 26.61 -8.25
CA ALA A 175 -19.97 27.15 -9.43
C ALA A 175 -21.50 27.18 -9.30
N ALA A 176 -22.10 26.17 -8.66
CA ALA A 176 -23.54 26.10 -8.43
C ALA A 176 -23.98 26.62 -7.05
N ALA A 177 -23.03 27.05 -6.20
CA ALA A 177 -23.27 27.52 -4.84
C ALA A 177 -24.17 26.57 -3.98
N ASN A 178 -24.10 25.26 -4.22
CA ASN A 178 -25.04 24.27 -3.69
C ASN A 178 -24.42 23.30 -2.68
N PHE A 179 -23.61 23.82 -1.77
CA PHE A 179 -22.96 22.99 -0.77
C PHE A 179 -23.96 22.41 0.25
N ALA A 180 -23.94 21.09 0.43
CA ALA A 180 -24.71 20.37 1.44
C ALA A 180 -23.76 19.59 2.35
N PHE A 181 -24.02 19.59 3.66
CA PHE A 181 -23.22 18.85 4.64
C PHE A 181 -23.99 17.63 5.16
N THR A 182 -23.38 16.46 5.08
CA THR A 182 -23.88 15.21 5.67
C THR A 182 -22.96 14.83 6.82
N SER A 183 -23.49 14.80 8.04
CA SER A 183 -22.71 14.45 9.24
C SER A 183 -22.34 12.97 9.29
N GLU A 184 -21.17 12.66 9.82
CA GLU A 184 -20.69 11.31 10.11
C GLU A 184 -20.37 11.14 11.60
N THR A 185 -20.24 9.89 12.04
CA THR A 185 -19.92 9.58 13.44
C THR A 185 -18.51 10.07 13.78
N ARG A 186 -18.42 11.00 14.73
CA ARG A 186 -17.16 11.57 15.19
C ARG A 186 -16.40 10.57 16.06
N PRO A 187 -15.07 10.41 15.89
CA PRO A 187 -14.26 9.68 16.85
C PRO A 187 -14.44 10.27 18.26
N PRO A 188 -14.51 9.46 19.32
CA PRO A 188 -14.77 9.95 20.67
C PRO A 188 -13.70 10.95 21.14
N ALA A 189 -14.15 12.07 21.70
CA ALA A 189 -13.31 13.14 22.24
C ALA A 189 -12.86 12.84 23.66
N VAL A 190 -11.99 11.83 23.82
CA VAL A 190 -11.47 11.44 25.13
C VAL A 190 -9.96 11.69 25.15
N PRO A 191 -9.48 12.72 25.88
CA PRO A 191 -8.06 12.92 26.10
C PRO A 191 -7.42 11.66 26.68
N GLY A 192 -6.33 11.19 26.06
CA GLY A 192 -5.62 9.98 26.51
C GLY A 192 -6.15 8.66 25.96
N LEU A 193 -7.18 8.66 25.09
CA LEU A 193 -7.61 7.45 24.39
C LEU A 193 -6.46 6.85 23.55
N ARG A 194 -6.15 5.57 23.79
CA ARG A 194 -5.15 4.82 23.03
C ARG A 194 -5.84 3.72 22.25
N VAL A 195 -5.64 3.69 20.93
CA VAL A 195 -5.98 2.53 20.12
C VAL A 195 -4.76 1.61 20.09
N ARG A 196 -4.89 0.41 20.66
CA ARG A 196 -3.87 -0.63 20.57
C ARG A 196 -4.30 -1.61 19.49
N VAL A 197 -3.65 -1.54 18.33
CA VAL A 197 -3.82 -2.54 17.28
C VAL A 197 -2.85 -3.68 17.56
N ASN A 198 -3.37 -4.81 18.03
CA ASN A 198 -2.61 -6.05 18.07
C ASN A 198 -2.75 -6.71 16.70
N TYR A 199 -1.66 -6.83 15.95
CA TYR A 199 -1.63 -7.65 14.75
C TYR A 199 -0.86 -8.92 15.05
N THR A 200 -1.41 -10.05 14.67
CA THR A 200 -0.69 -11.33 14.63
C THR A 200 -0.27 -11.51 13.19
N GLY A 201 1.01 -11.29 12.87
CA GLY A 201 1.53 -11.61 11.54
C GLY A 201 1.36 -13.11 11.28
N SER A 202 0.78 -13.49 10.15
CA SER A 202 0.80 -14.89 9.72
C SER A 202 2.18 -15.21 9.16
N THR A 203 2.95 -16.02 9.87
CA THR A 203 4.21 -16.57 9.34
C THR A 203 3.88 -17.70 8.36
N PHE A 204 4.19 -17.52 7.08
CA PHE A 204 4.15 -18.60 6.09
C PHE A 204 5.48 -19.36 6.13
N ASN A 205 5.44 -20.66 6.45
CA ASN A 205 6.62 -21.52 6.38
C ASN A 205 6.51 -22.41 5.12
N PRO A 206 7.33 -22.18 4.08
CA PRO A 206 7.26 -22.93 2.82
C PRO A 206 7.62 -24.42 2.96
N ALA A 207 8.22 -24.82 4.08
CA ALA A 207 8.57 -26.21 4.37
C ALA A 207 7.44 -27.01 5.04
N THR A 208 6.31 -26.37 5.40
CA THR A 208 5.18 -27.03 6.08
C THR A 208 3.90 -26.87 5.28
N THR A 209 3.13 -27.94 5.13
CA THR A 209 1.80 -27.93 4.49
C THR A 209 0.75 -28.60 5.38
N THR A 210 -0.52 -28.46 5.06
CA THR A 210 -1.62 -29.13 5.76
C THR A 210 -2.21 -30.27 4.94
N ALA A 211 -2.84 -31.24 5.61
CA ALA A 211 -3.55 -32.32 4.92
C ALA A 211 -4.70 -31.79 4.05
N ALA A 212 -5.34 -30.68 4.47
CA ALA A 212 -6.39 -30.03 3.72
C ALA A 212 -5.88 -29.41 2.40
N ASP A 213 -4.68 -28.83 2.42
CA ASP A 213 -4.04 -28.28 1.21
C ASP A 213 -3.65 -29.40 0.24
N MET A 214 -3.06 -30.47 0.75
CA MET A 214 -2.71 -31.66 -0.05
C MET A 214 -3.93 -32.32 -0.71
N ALA A 215 -5.09 -32.28 -0.06
CA ALA A 215 -6.33 -32.84 -0.60
C ALA A 215 -6.87 -32.06 -1.83
N ARG A 216 -6.54 -30.77 -1.96
CA ARG A 216 -6.99 -29.90 -3.06
C ARG A 216 -6.14 -30.05 -4.33
N ILE A 217 -5.02 -30.78 -4.26
CA ILE A 217 -4.14 -31.01 -5.40
C ILE A 217 -4.85 -31.84 -6.45
N HIS A 218 -4.92 -31.32 -7.67
CA HIS A 218 -5.43 -32.01 -8.84
C HIS A 218 -4.79 -31.45 -10.12
N THR A 219 -5.05 -32.12 -11.23
CA THR A 219 -4.56 -31.73 -12.55
C THR A 219 -5.62 -30.95 -13.32
N VAL A 220 -5.19 -29.93 -14.08
CA VAL A 220 -6.05 -29.14 -14.96
C VAL A 220 -5.37 -29.01 -16.33
N PRO A 221 -6.03 -29.38 -17.44
CA PRO A 221 -7.33 -30.05 -17.50
C PRO A 221 -7.25 -31.53 -17.11
N ASP A 222 -8.34 -32.08 -16.56
CA ASP A 222 -8.54 -33.52 -16.39
C ASP A 222 -9.98 -33.90 -16.77
N PRO A 223 -10.21 -34.69 -17.84
CA PRO A 223 -9.21 -35.24 -18.76
C PRO A 223 -8.56 -34.18 -19.65
N TYR A 224 -7.29 -34.40 -20.03
CA TYR A 224 -6.61 -33.59 -21.03
C TYR A 224 -7.04 -33.99 -22.44
N TYR A 225 -7.62 -33.02 -23.17
CA TYR A 225 -7.94 -33.10 -24.59
C TYR A 225 -7.06 -32.14 -25.39
N VAL A 226 -6.60 -32.57 -26.57
CA VAL A 226 -5.65 -31.86 -27.48
C VAL A 226 -6.14 -30.49 -28.01
N SER A 227 -7.30 -30.01 -27.57
CA SER A 227 -7.81 -28.67 -27.88
C SER A 227 -8.06 -27.86 -26.60
N ASN A 228 -7.00 -27.57 -25.84
CA ASN A 228 -7.12 -26.65 -24.71
C ASN A 228 -6.95 -25.20 -25.23
N ALA A 229 -7.80 -24.27 -24.77
CA ALA A 229 -7.75 -22.85 -25.13
C ALA A 229 -6.45 -22.13 -24.71
N LEU A 230 -5.61 -22.78 -23.90
CA LEU A 230 -4.29 -22.31 -23.47
C LEU A 230 -3.14 -22.70 -24.42
N GLU A 231 -3.40 -23.50 -25.47
CA GLU A 231 -2.37 -23.98 -26.39
C GLU A 231 -2.29 -23.11 -27.65
N THR A 232 -1.15 -22.44 -27.85
CA THR A 232 -0.93 -21.55 -29.00
C THR A 232 -0.52 -22.30 -30.28
N ASN A 233 -0.09 -23.56 -30.19
CA ASN A 233 0.24 -24.43 -31.32
C ASN A 233 0.21 -25.93 -30.91
N ALA A 234 0.15 -26.84 -31.89
CA ALA A 234 0.08 -28.29 -31.69
C ALA A 234 1.30 -28.93 -30.97
N ASN A 235 2.39 -28.17 -30.80
CA ASN A 235 3.61 -28.63 -30.15
C ASN A 235 3.70 -28.23 -28.67
N ASN A 236 2.85 -27.30 -28.21
CA ASN A 236 2.82 -26.79 -26.85
C ASN A 236 1.68 -27.41 -26.06
N LYS A 237 1.88 -28.66 -25.61
CA LYS A 237 0.94 -29.35 -24.73
C LYS A 237 1.12 -28.89 -23.28
N VAL A 238 0.03 -28.56 -22.59
CA VAL A 238 0.08 -28.01 -21.23
C VAL A 238 -0.89 -28.73 -20.30
N LEU A 239 -0.35 -29.35 -19.25
CA LEU A 239 -1.11 -29.85 -18.10
C LEU A 239 -0.54 -29.26 -16.82
N ASN A 240 -1.41 -28.71 -15.98
CA ASN A 240 -1.01 -28.04 -14.75
C ASN A 240 -1.40 -28.89 -13.53
N PHE A 241 -0.50 -29.03 -12.59
CA PHE A 241 -0.80 -29.46 -11.22
C PHE A 241 -1.12 -28.20 -10.41
N VAL A 242 -2.33 -28.10 -9.86
CA VAL A 242 -2.81 -26.90 -9.14
C VAL A 242 -2.97 -27.18 -7.64
N ASN A 243 -2.97 -26.11 -6.84
CA ASN A 243 -3.00 -26.14 -5.37
C ASN A 243 -1.79 -26.85 -4.74
N LEU A 244 -0.64 -26.85 -5.44
CA LEU A 244 0.59 -27.38 -4.87
C LEU A 244 1.08 -26.51 -3.70
N PRO A 245 1.64 -27.11 -2.63
CA PRO A 245 2.34 -26.36 -1.60
C PRO A 245 3.59 -25.68 -2.19
N ALA A 246 4.14 -24.67 -1.52
CA ALA A 246 5.32 -23.92 -1.97
C ALA A 246 6.51 -24.80 -2.39
N GLN A 247 6.70 -25.96 -1.76
CA GLN A 247 7.71 -26.94 -2.14
C GLN A 247 7.09 -28.32 -2.30
N ALA A 248 7.32 -28.96 -3.43
CA ALA A 248 6.85 -30.32 -3.70
C ALA A 248 7.64 -31.02 -4.81
N ILE A 249 7.64 -32.35 -4.75
CA ILE A 249 8.08 -33.21 -5.85
C ILE A 249 6.86 -33.95 -6.40
N VAL A 250 6.60 -33.80 -7.70
CA VAL A 250 5.53 -34.49 -8.41
C VAL A 250 6.14 -35.61 -9.26
N ARG A 251 5.78 -36.85 -8.98
CA ARG A 251 6.21 -38.03 -9.76
C ARG A 251 5.04 -38.57 -10.55
N ILE A 252 5.23 -38.80 -11.85
CA ILE A 252 4.19 -39.24 -12.78
C ILE A 252 4.46 -40.68 -13.18
N TYR A 253 3.44 -41.54 -13.11
CA TYR A 253 3.53 -42.97 -13.40
C TYR A 253 2.48 -43.39 -14.43
N SER A 254 2.82 -44.39 -15.24
CA SER A 254 1.85 -45.10 -16.08
C SER A 254 0.96 -46.03 -15.24
N VAL A 255 -0.10 -46.56 -15.84
CA VAL A 255 -0.95 -47.58 -15.20
C VAL A 255 -0.17 -48.85 -14.81
N SER A 256 0.93 -49.15 -15.50
CA SER A 256 1.83 -50.27 -15.22
C SER A 256 2.88 -49.95 -14.15
N GLY A 257 2.83 -48.78 -13.51
CA GLY A 257 3.76 -48.36 -12.46
C GLY A 257 5.12 -47.87 -12.96
N VAL A 258 5.28 -47.66 -14.28
CA VAL A 258 6.53 -47.14 -14.85
C VAL A 258 6.62 -45.64 -14.60
N LEU A 259 7.76 -45.18 -14.07
CA LEU A 259 8.03 -43.77 -13.86
C LEU A 259 8.18 -43.03 -15.20
N VAL A 260 7.23 -42.15 -15.49
CA VAL A 260 7.16 -41.35 -16.71
C VAL A 260 8.01 -40.09 -16.60
N ASN A 261 7.87 -39.34 -15.50
CA ASN A 261 8.62 -38.11 -15.24
C ASN A 261 8.63 -37.72 -13.75
N VAL A 262 9.56 -36.85 -13.37
CA VAL A 262 9.67 -36.24 -12.05
C VAL A 262 9.81 -34.73 -12.22
N LEU A 263 8.96 -33.96 -11.55
CA LEU A 263 8.92 -32.50 -11.61
C LEU A 263 9.15 -31.93 -10.21
N THR A 264 10.02 -30.94 -10.10
CA THR A 264 10.30 -30.24 -8.84
C THR A 264 9.59 -28.89 -8.84
N HIS A 265 8.88 -28.58 -7.76
CA HIS A 265 8.21 -27.31 -7.54
C HIS A 265 8.82 -26.61 -6.32
N ASN A 266 9.29 -25.38 -6.53
CA ASN A 266 9.85 -24.50 -5.51
C ASN A 266 9.39 -23.07 -5.80
N ASP A 267 8.40 -22.60 -5.06
CA ASP A 267 7.79 -21.29 -5.24
C ASP A 267 7.76 -20.52 -3.91
N ALA A 268 8.52 -19.43 -3.87
CA ALA A 268 8.67 -18.58 -2.69
C ALA A 268 7.41 -17.75 -2.36
N THR A 269 6.44 -17.69 -3.27
CA THR A 269 5.21 -16.87 -3.12
C THR A 269 4.03 -17.61 -2.50
N GLY A 270 4.18 -18.91 -2.20
CA GLY A 270 3.13 -19.71 -1.57
C GLY A 270 2.76 -20.98 -2.34
N GLY A 271 3.30 -21.16 -3.54
CA GLY A 271 2.97 -22.28 -4.43
C GLY A 271 1.73 -21.98 -5.29
N GLY A 272 1.14 -23.04 -5.83
CA GLY A 272 -0.17 -22.97 -6.47
C GLY A 272 -0.24 -23.63 -7.85
N LEU A 273 0.83 -23.60 -8.65
CA LEU A 273 0.80 -24.16 -10.00
C LEU A 273 2.16 -24.70 -10.46
N LEU A 274 2.16 -25.90 -11.05
CA LEU A 274 3.31 -26.49 -11.75
C LEU A 274 2.88 -27.01 -13.11
N THR A 275 3.51 -26.52 -14.17
CA THR A 275 3.21 -26.93 -15.55
C THR A 275 4.04 -28.12 -16.00
N TRP A 276 3.39 -29.07 -16.65
CA TRP A 276 4.01 -30.20 -17.35
C TRP A 276 3.67 -30.17 -18.84
N ASN A 277 4.67 -30.50 -19.66
CA ASN A 277 4.60 -30.48 -21.12
C ASN A 277 4.15 -31.82 -21.76
N LEU A 278 3.64 -32.76 -20.94
CA LEU A 278 3.23 -34.11 -21.35
C LEU A 278 4.37 -34.95 -22.00
N ARG A 279 5.63 -34.67 -21.63
CA ARG A 279 6.78 -35.46 -22.09
C ARG A 279 7.34 -36.35 -20.99
N ASN A 280 7.77 -37.53 -21.40
CA ASN A 280 8.53 -38.44 -20.54
C ASN A 280 9.99 -37.97 -20.38
N ARG A 281 10.77 -38.69 -19.57
CA ARG A 281 12.20 -38.41 -19.33
C ARG A 281 13.10 -38.49 -20.57
N ASN A 282 12.65 -39.15 -21.63
CA ASN A 282 13.34 -39.23 -22.92
C ASN A 282 12.85 -38.13 -23.89
N ASN A 283 12.14 -37.12 -23.39
CA ASN A 283 11.60 -36.00 -24.15
C ASN A 283 10.56 -36.40 -25.23
N GLN A 284 9.97 -37.59 -25.13
CA GLN A 284 8.91 -38.07 -26.02
C GLN A 284 7.54 -37.78 -25.41
N PHE A 285 6.57 -37.41 -26.25
CA PHE A 285 5.19 -37.27 -25.80
C PHE A 285 4.65 -38.59 -25.26
N VAL A 286 3.91 -38.51 -24.17
CA VAL A 286 3.23 -39.66 -23.58
C VAL A 286 2.04 -40.09 -24.45
N ALA A 287 1.74 -41.39 -24.47
CA ALA A 287 0.60 -41.93 -25.20
C ALA A 287 -0.73 -41.57 -24.50
N SER A 288 -1.84 -41.68 -25.24
CA SER A 288 -3.17 -41.62 -24.63
C SER A 288 -3.33 -42.72 -23.59
N GLY A 289 -3.89 -42.38 -22.44
CA GLY A 289 -4.08 -43.34 -21.35
C GLY A 289 -4.31 -42.69 -19.99
N VAL A 290 -4.47 -43.54 -18.98
CA VAL A 290 -4.59 -43.13 -17.57
C VAL A 290 -3.20 -43.14 -16.93
N TYR A 291 -2.91 -42.07 -16.20
CA TYR A 291 -1.68 -41.87 -15.46
C TYR A 291 -1.98 -41.57 -14.00
N PHE A 292 -1.01 -41.85 -13.14
CA PHE A 292 -1.05 -41.51 -11.73
C PHE A 292 0.02 -40.47 -11.42
N TYR A 293 -0.26 -39.60 -10.47
CA TYR A 293 0.75 -38.72 -9.89
C TYR A 293 0.86 -38.95 -8.39
N HIS A 294 2.08 -38.84 -7.89
CA HIS A 294 2.42 -38.84 -6.47
C HIS A 294 3.12 -37.52 -6.14
N VAL A 295 2.47 -36.70 -5.32
CA VAL A 295 3.04 -35.46 -4.78
C VAL A 295 3.57 -35.73 -3.39
N GLU A 296 4.78 -35.26 -3.13
CA GLU A 296 5.45 -35.32 -1.84
C GLU A 296 5.92 -33.92 -1.44
N ALA A 297 5.53 -33.47 -0.24
CA ALA A 297 5.98 -32.23 0.36
C ALA A 297 7.21 -32.47 1.27
N PRO A 298 8.02 -31.44 1.58
CA PRO A 298 9.19 -31.57 2.45
C PRO A 298 8.91 -32.10 3.86
N ASP A 299 7.69 -31.89 4.35
CA ASP A 299 7.24 -32.36 5.66
C ASP A 299 6.72 -33.81 5.65
N GLY A 300 6.95 -34.54 4.55
CA GLY A 300 6.62 -35.95 4.40
C GLY A 300 5.15 -36.23 4.07
N LYS A 301 4.30 -35.20 3.96
CA LYS A 301 2.91 -35.40 3.51
C LYS A 301 2.87 -35.74 2.03
N THR A 302 2.00 -36.68 1.67
CA THR A 302 1.88 -37.16 0.30
C THR A 302 0.44 -37.13 -0.20
N LYS A 303 0.28 -37.01 -1.53
CA LYS A 303 -0.99 -37.13 -2.23
C LYS A 303 -0.80 -37.96 -3.48
N ILE A 304 -1.64 -38.98 -3.65
CA ILE A 304 -1.76 -39.71 -4.91
C ILE A 304 -3.05 -39.27 -5.61
N GLY A 305 -2.97 -39.06 -6.92
CA GLY A 305 -4.14 -38.87 -7.77
C GLY A 305 -3.95 -39.49 -9.14
N ARG A 306 -4.99 -39.37 -9.97
CA ARG A 306 -5.02 -39.88 -11.33
C ARG A 306 -5.43 -38.78 -12.29
N PHE A 307 -5.06 -38.91 -13.54
CA PHE A 307 -5.52 -38.06 -14.64
C PHE A 307 -5.50 -38.85 -15.95
N THR A 308 -6.28 -38.39 -16.92
CA THR A 308 -6.36 -39.06 -18.23
C THR A 308 -5.83 -38.13 -19.32
N VAL A 309 -4.99 -38.69 -20.21
CA VAL A 309 -4.51 -38.02 -21.42
C VAL A 309 -5.21 -38.65 -22.62
N VAL A 310 -5.87 -37.83 -23.44
CA VAL A 310 -6.46 -38.27 -24.71
C VAL A 310 -5.78 -37.50 -25.83
N ASN A 311 -4.80 -38.15 -26.48
CA ASN A 311 -4.14 -37.65 -27.68
C ASN A 311 -4.93 -38.12 -28.92
N PHE A 312 -5.30 -37.21 -29.82
CA PHE A 312 -5.77 -37.59 -31.15
C PHE A 312 -4.56 -38.06 -31.97
N ALA A 313 -4.57 -39.33 -32.37
CA ALA A 313 -3.75 -39.78 -33.48
C ALA A 313 -4.45 -39.35 -34.78
N PRO A 314 -3.76 -38.74 -35.75
CA PRO A 314 -4.28 -38.63 -37.11
C PRO A 314 -4.49 -40.02 -37.75
#